data_AF-A0A4Q4BQ05-F1
#
_entry.id   AF-A0A4Q4BQ05-F1
#
_cell.length_a   1.000
_cell.length_b   1.000
_cell.length_c   1.000
_cell.angle_alpha   90.00
_cell.angle_beta   90.00
_cell.angle_gamma   90.00
#
_symmetry.space_group_name_H-M   'P 1'
#
loop_
_entity.id
_entity.type
_entity.pdbx_description
1 polymer ?
#
loop_
_entity_poly.entity_id
_entity_poly.type
_entity_poly.pdbx_seq_one_letter_code
_entity_poly.pdbx_strand_id
1 'polypeptide(L)'
;MTSRPSITRRAAAFAAVAAATFLSACSSMGASMSDPTPASPNVGIYELRTYTAAPGKMAELDARFRNHTVGLFQKHGMTPIAFFHVAPPAGQPADDRLIYVMGYKDRAARDEAWKAFANDPEWKQVYADSQKNGSLTSKIENVFLSPADYSPKLNTKPAATPRHFELRTYT
;
A
#
# COMPACT_ATOMS: atom_id res chain seq x y z
N MET A 1 -49.92 25.79 -34.00
CA MET A 1 -49.98 27.27 -34.05
C MET A 1 -48.86 27.76 -33.15
N THR A 2 -47.73 28.32 -33.56
CA THR A 2 -47.32 29.16 -34.72
C THR A 2 -45.86 28.77 -35.08
N SER A 3 -45.56 28.22 -36.26
CA SER A 3 -45.19 28.87 -37.54
C SER A 3 -43.86 29.68 -37.56
N ARG A 4 -42.86 29.09 -38.26
CA ARG A 4 -41.61 29.53 -38.99
C ARG A 4 -41.43 31.03 -39.35
N PRO A 5 -40.28 31.54 -39.90
CA PRO A 5 -39.06 30.92 -40.54
C PRO A 5 -37.69 31.54 -40.07
N SER A 6 -36.46 31.07 -40.32
CA SER A 6 -35.60 30.75 -41.50
C SER A 6 -34.80 31.92 -42.14
N ILE A 7 -33.53 31.62 -42.52
CA ILE A 7 -32.72 32.18 -43.65
C ILE A 7 -32.06 33.57 -43.41
N THR A 8 -30.88 33.97 -43.90
CA THR A 8 -29.56 33.41 -44.31
C THR A 8 -28.62 34.63 -44.48
N ARG A 9 -27.30 34.44 -44.33
CA ARG A 9 -26.17 35.11 -45.01
C ARG A 9 -26.25 36.61 -45.40
N ARG A 10 -25.26 37.39 -44.93
CA ARG A 10 -24.55 38.35 -45.79
C ARG A 10 -23.04 38.15 -45.68
N ALA A 11 -22.37 38.24 -46.82
CA ALA A 11 -20.97 37.96 -47.05
C ALA A 11 -20.08 39.21 -46.97
N ALA A 12 -18.82 38.98 -46.57
CA ALA A 12 -17.53 39.51 -47.03
C ALA A 12 -17.39 40.96 -47.58
N ALA A 13 -16.38 41.69 -47.08
CA ALA A 13 -15.12 41.99 -47.82
C ALA A 13 -14.22 43.09 -47.18
N PHE A 14 -12.95 42.73 -46.97
CA PHE A 14 -11.66 43.44 -47.13
C PHE A 14 -11.40 44.90 -46.69
N ALA A 15 -10.36 45.08 -45.84
CA ALA A 15 -9.12 45.86 -46.06
C ALA A 15 -8.29 45.89 -44.75
N ALA A 16 -7.16 45.18 -44.64
CA ALA A 16 -5.79 45.55 -45.03
C ALA A 16 -4.95 46.21 -43.89
N VAL A 17 -4.07 45.37 -43.32
CA VAL A 17 -2.67 45.59 -42.88
C VAL A 17 -2.30 46.84 -42.06
N ALA A 18 -1.84 46.60 -40.82
CA ALA A 18 -0.63 47.23 -40.28
C ALA A 18 0.08 46.27 -39.31
N ALA A 19 1.32 45.95 -39.62
CA ALA A 19 2.19 45.07 -38.87
C ALA A 19 2.74 45.75 -37.61
N ALA A 20 2.77 45.03 -36.49
CA ALA A 20 3.69 45.29 -35.40
C ALA A 20 4.02 43.95 -34.71
N THR A 21 5.24 43.51 -34.96
CA THR A 21 5.89 42.34 -34.38
C THR A 21 6.11 42.52 -32.88
N PHE A 22 5.55 41.64 -32.06
CA PHE A 22 6.13 41.28 -30.77
C PHE A 22 6.05 39.76 -30.60
N LEU A 23 7.16 39.08 -30.94
CA LEU A 23 7.43 37.73 -30.48
C LEU A 23 7.55 37.78 -28.95
N SER A 24 6.55 37.29 -28.25
CA SER A 24 6.73 36.88 -26.85
C SER A 24 6.46 35.39 -26.77
N ALA A 25 7.51 34.62 -27.04
CA ALA A 25 7.59 33.20 -26.77
C ALA A 25 7.57 32.99 -25.25
N CYS A 26 6.38 32.81 -24.66
CA CYS A 26 6.28 32.16 -23.37
C CYS A 26 6.43 30.65 -23.57
N SER A 27 7.69 30.22 -23.65
CA SER A 27 8.06 28.83 -23.40
C SER A 27 7.54 28.45 -22.02
N SER A 28 6.42 27.73 -21.97
CA SER A 28 6.01 27.02 -20.76
C SER A 28 7.04 25.92 -20.53
N MET A 29 8.05 26.26 -19.75
CA MET A 29 9.02 25.32 -19.19
C MET A 29 8.19 24.21 -18.53
N GLY A 30 8.20 23.02 -19.13
CA GLY A 30 7.73 21.82 -18.46
C GLY A 30 8.60 21.64 -17.23
N ALA A 31 8.09 22.03 -16.07
CA ALA A 31 8.64 21.59 -14.81
C ALA A 31 8.40 20.08 -14.78
N SER A 32 9.42 19.31 -15.16
CA SER A 32 9.53 17.91 -14.73
C SER A 32 9.50 17.94 -13.21
N MET A 33 8.32 17.71 -12.65
CA MET A 33 8.21 17.27 -11.26
C MET A 33 8.92 15.92 -11.21
N SER A 34 10.18 15.93 -10.82
CA SER A 34 10.84 14.75 -10.31
C SER A 34 10.02 14.36 -9.08
N ASP A 35 9.19 13.33 -9.19
CA ASP A 35 8.54 12.76 -8.01
C ASP A 35 9.64 12.52 -6.97
N PRO A 36 9.48 13.01 -5.72
CA PRO A 36 10.45 12.72 -4.69
C PRO A 36 10.50 11.20 -4.55
N THR A 37 11.65 10.61 -4.91
CA THR A 37 11.90 9.20 -4.64
C THR A 37 11.62 8.98 -3.17
N PRO A 38 10.66 8.11 -2.79
CA PRO A 38 10.34 7.89 -1.40
C PRO A 38 11.64 7.52 -0.66
N ALA A 39 12.00 8.33 0.34
CA ALA A 39 13.14 8.00 1.18
C ALA A 39 12.93 6.59 1.74
N SER A 40 13.97 5.76 1.72
CA SER A 40 13.89 4.42 2.29
C SER A 40 13.39 4.52 3.74
N PRO A 41 12.43 3.68 4.15
CA PRO A 41 11.88 3.75 5.50
C PRO A 41 13.02 3.53 6.52
N ASN A 42 13.06 4.39 7.54
CA ASN A 42 14.03 4.27 8.63
C ASN A 42 13.59 3.15 9.58
N VAL A 43 14.04 1.93 9.30
CA VAL A 43 13.71 0.73 10.08
C VAL A 43 14.89 0.38 10.99
N GLY A 44 14.69 0.52 12.31
CA GLY A 44 15.65 0.11 13.34
C GLY A 44 15.26 -1.19 14.06
N ILE A 45 13.97 -1.55 14.06
CA ILE A 45 13.48 -2.83 14.58
C ILE A 45 12.50 -3.48 13.61
N TYR A 46 12.46 -4.80 13.65
CA TYR A 46 11.48 -5.61 12.93
C TYR A 46 10.55 -6.32 13.93
N GLU A 47 9.30 -6.49 13.54
CA GLU A 47 8.31 -7.30 14.26
C GLU A 47 7.85 -8.41 13.31
N LEU A 48 8.24 -9.65 13.61
CA LEU A 48 7.71 -10.83 12.94
C LEU A 48 6.42 -11.23 13.65
N ARG A 49 5.33 -11.36 12.90
CA ARG A 49 4.02 -11.74 13.41
C ARG A 49 3.55 -13.00 12.70
N THR A 50 3.02 -13.94 13.48
CA THR A 50 2.44 -15.19 12.99
C THR A 50 0.98 -15.25 13.43
N TYR A 51 0.08 -15.25 12.47
CA TYR A 51 -1.36 -15.38 12.69
C TYR A 51 -1.77 -16.77 12.24
N THR A 52 -2.28 -17.59 13.15
CA THR A 52 -2.96 -18.84 12.77
C THR A 52 -4.42 -18.51 12.51
N ALA A 53 -4.86 -18.72 11.27
CA ALA A 53 -6.26 -18.58 10.89
C ALA A 53 -7.12 -19.58 11.70
N ALA A 54 -8.35 -19.19 12.01
CA ALA A 54 -9.33 -20.17 12.46
C ALA A 54 -9.67 -21.13 11.31
N PRO A 55 -10.17 -22.36 11.60
CA PRO A 55 -10.48 -23.34 10.56
C PRO A 55 -11.37 -22.75 9.44
N GLY A 56 -10.90 -22.84 8.20
CA GLY A 56 -11.61 -22.32 7.02
C GLY A 56 -11.62 -20.79 6.86
N LYS A 57 -10.91 -20.03 7.71
CA LYS A 57 -10.94 -18.55 7.71
C LYS A 57 -9.80 -17.87 6.97
N MET A 58 -8.86 -18.63 6.38
CA MET A 58 -7.70 -18.04 5.69
C MET A 58 -8.11 -17.05 4.60
N ALA A 59 -9.08 -17.37 3.74
CA ALA A 59 -9.52 -16.49 2.67
C ALA A 59 -10.13 -15.16 3.18
N GLU A 60 -10.90 -15.21 4.27
CA GLU A 60 -11.47 -14.02 4.92
C GLU A 60 -10.36 -13.17 5.58
N LEU A 61 -9.38 -13.83 6.21
CA LEU A 61 -8.21 -13.17 6.78
C LEU A 61 -7.41 -12.43 5.70
N ASP A 62 -7.14 -13.10 4.58
CA ASP A 62 -6.42 -12.51 3.44
C ASP A 62 -7.18 -11.34 2.81
N ALA A 63 -8.50 -11.48 2.65
CA ALA A 63 -9.33 -10.40 2.12
C ALA A 63 -9.23 -9.16 3.02
N ARG A 64 -9.26 -9.32 4.35
CA ARG A 64 -9.08 -8.20 5.29
C ARG A 64 -7.72 -7.54 5.12
N PHE A 65 -6.64 -8.32 5.03
CA PHE A 65 -5.29 -7.77 4.86
C PHE A 65 -5.13 -7.04 3.52
N ARG A 66 -5.53 -7.71 2.42
CA ARG A 66 -5.40 -7.22 1.05
C ARG A 66 -6.21 -5.96 0.81
N ASN A 67 -7.44 -5.92 1.29
CA ASN A 67 -8.39 -4.85 0.94
C ASN A 67 -8.34 -3.68 1.92
N HIS A 68 -7.82 -3.88 3.14
CA HIS A 68 -7.90 -2.87 4.20
C HIS A 68 -6.61 -2.74 5.02
N THR A 69 -6.17 -3.81 5.69
CA THR A 69 -5.17 -3.70 6.76
C THR A 69 -3.84 -3.11 6.28
N VAL A 70 -3.35 -3.51 5.11
CA VAL A 70 -2.05 -3.03 4.60
C VAL A 70 -2.09 -1.53 4.30
N GLY A 71 -3.17 -1.03 3.71
CA GLY A 71 -3.35 0.40 3.47
C GLY A 71 -3.47 1.20 4.77
N LEU A 72 -4.20 0.66 5.74
CA LEU A 72 -4.32 1.25 7.07
C LEU A 72 -2.98 1.27 7.82
N PHE A 73 -2.16 0.22 7.71
CA PHE A 73 -0.80 0.24 8.26
C PHE A 73 0.03 1.40 7.68
N GLN A 74 0.00 1.58 6.37
CA GLN A 74 0.71 2.67 5.69
C GLN A 74 0.17 4.05 6.11
N LYS A 75 -1.15 4.20 6.26
CA LYS A 75 -1.82 5.42 6.77
C LYS A 75 -1.29 5.82 8.14
N HIS A 76 -0.97 4.86 9.00
CA HIS A 76 -0.43 5.07 10.36
C HIS A 76 1.11 5.07 10.42
N GLY A 77 1.79 5.26 9.28
CA GLY A 77 3.25 5.36 9.22
C GLY A 77 3.99 4.05 9.53
N MET A 78 3.29 2.93 9.57
CA MET A 78 3.89 1.61 9.75
C MET A 78 4.50 1.17 8.41
N THR A 79 5.55 0.35 8.47
CA THR A 79 6.23 -0.17 7.26
C THR A 79 5.97 -1.67 7.10
N PRO A 80 4.96 -2.10 6.32
CA PRO A 80 4.83 -3.50 5.93
C PRO A 80 6.00 -3.90 5.04
N ILE A 81 6.70 -4.99 5.38
CA ILE A 81 7.88 -5.45 4.63
C ILE A 81 7.53 -6.66 3.76
N ALA A 82 6.87 -7.65 4.34
CA ALA A 82 6.51 -8.86 3.63
C ALA A 82 5.39 -9.62 4.34
N PHE A 83 4.62 -10.39 3.56
CA PHE A 83 3.56 -11.27 4.00
C PHE A 83 3.71 -12.61 3.28
N PHE A 84 3.56 -13.70 4.01
CA PHE A 84 3.82 -15.05 3.55
C PHE A 84 2.76 -16.01 4.06
N HIS A 85 2.32 -16.91 3.19
CA HIS A 85 1.78 -18.19 3.62
C HIS A 85 2.92 -19.19 3.69
N VAL A 86 2.83 -20.14 4.60
CA VAL A 86 3.75 -21.27 4.61
C VAL A 86 3.54 -22.06 3.32
N ALA A 87 4.63 -22.35 2.61
CA ALA A 87 4.62 -23.19 1.42
C ALA A 87 5.02 -24.61 1.82
N PRO A 88 4.06 -25.49 2.14
CA PRO A 88 4.38 -26.86 2.53
C PRO A 88 4.96 -27.66 1.36
N PRO A 89 5.74 -28.72 1.62
CA PRO A 89 6.17 -29.66 0.59
C PRO A 89 4.99 -30.23 -0.20
N ALA A 90 5.23 -30.65 -1.44
CA ALA A 90 4.20 -31.26 -2.27
C ALA A 90 3.54 -32.46 -1.57
N GLY A 91 2.21 -32.51 -1.58
CA GLY A 91 1.41 -33.57 -0.97
C GLY A 91 1.13 -33.41 0.53
N GLN A 92 1.70 -32.39 1.19
CA GLN A 92 1.35 -32.04 2.57
C GLN A 92 0.10 -31.14 2.61
N PRO A 93 -0.67 -31.17 3.71
CA PRO A 93 -1.83 -30.29 3.87
C PRO A 93 -1.41 -28.82 3.86
N ALA A 94 -2.35 -27.95 3.47
CA ALA A 94 -2.19 -26.52 3.60
C ALA A 94 -1.94 -26.15 5.08
N ASP A 95 -1.18 -25.07 5.28
CA ASP A 95 -0.89 -24.52 6.60
C ASP A 95 -1.73 -23.25 6.80
N ASP A 96 -2.33 -23.13 7.98
CA ASP A 96 -3.25 -22.05 8.32
C ASP A 96 -2.56 -20.77 8.81
N ARG A 97 -1.25 -20.61 8.60
CA ARG A 97 -0.51 -19.42 9.08
C ARG A 97 -0.31 -18.37 7.99
N LEU A 98 -0.62 -17.13 8.37
CA LEU A 98 -0.13 -15.91 7.75
C LEU A 98 1.04 -15.38 8.58
N ILE A 99 2.23 -15.35 8.00
CA ILE A 99 3.46 -14.86 8.62
C ILE A 99 3.84 -13.54 7.94
N TYR A 100 4.10 -12.49 8.71
CA TYR A 100 4.44 -11.20 8.13
C TYR A 100 5.43 -10.41 8.97
N VAL A 101 6.18 -9.53 8.30
CA VAL A 101 7.22 -8.70 8.89
C VAL A 101 6.83 -7.24 8.76
N MET A 102 6.87 -6.54 9.90
CA MET A 102 6.69 -5.09 9.99
C MET A 102 8.01 -4.43 10.40
N GLY A 103 8.27 -3.24 9.89
CA GLY A 103 9.42 -2.41 10.23
C GLY A 103 9.01 -1.14 10.97
N TYR A 104 9.80 -0.76 11.97
CA TYR A 104 9.64 0.48 12.73
C TYR A 104 11.00 1.10 13.05
N LYS A 105 11.01 2.41 13.35
CA LYS A 105 12.21 3.10 13.82
C LYS A 105 12.72 2.49 15.14
N ASP A 106 11.83 2.32 16.10
CA ASP A 106 12.09 1.79 17.44
C ASP A 106 10.78 1.27 18.09
N ARG A 107 10.87 0.76 19.32
CA ARG A 107 9.73 0.21 20.07
C ARG A 107 8.67 1.28 20.39
N ALA A 108 9.08 2.51 20.69
CA ALA A 108 8.16 3.57 21.05
C ALA A 108 7.33 4.01 19.84
N ALA A 109 7.98 4.20 18.69
CA ALA A 109 7.31 4.50 17.43
C ALA A 109 6.34 3.37 17.01
N ARG A 110 6.73 2.10 17.25
CA ARG A 110 5.86 0.94 17.04
C ARG A 110 4.60 1.03 17.89
N ASP A 111 4.74 1.25 19.19
CA ASP A 111 3.61 1.25 20.13
C ASP A 111 2.65 2.42 19.86
N GLU A 112 3.18 3.59 19.52
CA GLU A 112 2.39 4.74 19.09
C GLU A 112 1.60 4.43 17.82
N ALA A 113 2.24 3.87 16.79
CA ALA A 113 1.58 3.54 15.52
C ALA A 113 0.47 2.49 15.71
N TRP A 114 0.72 1.43 16.51
CA TRP A 114 -0.33 0.45 16.83
C TRP A 114 -1.48 1.03 17.64
N LYS A 115 -1.21 1.94 18.57
CA LYS A 115 -2.25 2.66 19.32
C LYS A 115 -3.09 3.53 18.39
N ALA A 116 -2.47 4.24 17.44
CA ALA A 116 -3.17 5.05 16.45
C ALA A 116 -4.03 4.16 15.53
N PHE A 117 -3.44 3.10 14.97
CA PHE A 117 -4.13 2.10 14.14
C PHE A 117 -5.34 1.48 14.85
N ALA A 118 -5.17 1.02 16.10
CA ALA A 118 -6.24 0.39 16.87
C ALA A 118 -7.40 1.36 17.18
N ASN A 119 -7.11 2.66 17.23
CA ASN A 119 -8.11 3.69 17.49
C ASN A 119 -8.78 4.25 16.24
N ASP A 120 -8.24 3.97 15.05
CA ASP A 120 -8.80 4.41 13.78
C ASP A 120 -10.24 3.91 13.60
N PRO A 121 -11.22 4.81 13.38
CA PRO A 121 -12.62 4.43 13.17
C PRO A 121 -12.80 3.46 11.99
N GLU A 122 -12.03 3.62 10.92
CA GLU A 122 -12.07 2.76 9.74
C GLU A 122 -11.59 1.35 10.10
N TRP A 123 -10.51 1.24 10.88
CA TRP A 123 -10.05 -0.06 11.39
C TRP A 123 -11.10 -0.71 12.29
N LYS A 124 -11.71 0.04 13.22
CA LYS A 124 -12.74 -0.50 14.11
C LYS A 124 -13.92 -1.07 13.33
N GLN A 125 -14.34 -0.39 12.27
CA GLN A 125 -15.39 -0.87 11.38
C GLN A 125 -14.96 -2.12 10.61
N VAL A 126 -13.80 -2.08 9.94
CA VAL A 126 -13.24 -3.25 9.22
C VAL A 126 -13.11 -4.45 10.14
N TYR A 127 -12.62 -4.26 11.37
CA TYR A 127 -12.50 -5.31 12.37
C TYR A 127 -13.87 -5.89 12.69
N ALA A 128 -14.85 -5.07 13.08
CA ALA A 128 -16.20 -5.54 13.42
C ALA A 128 -16.86 -6.28 12.26
N ASP A 129 -16.79 -5.73 11.04
CA ASP A 129 -17.36 -6.35 9.85
C ASP A 129 -16.72 -7.70 9.52
N SER A 130 -15.40 -7.78 9.64
CA SER A 130 -14.64 -9.00 9.37
C SER A 130 -14.87 -10.12 10.39
N GLN A 131 -15.41 -9.82 11.56
CA GLN A 131 -15.61 -10.78 12.65
C GLN A 131 -17.06 -11.29 12.75
N LYS A 132 -17.97 -10.83 11.88
CA LYS A 132 -19.40 -11.22 11.89
C LYS A 132 -19.59 -12.73 11.76
N ASN A 133 -18.70 -13.40 11.04
CA ASN A 133 -18.75 -14.85 10.80
C ASN A 133 -17.82 -15.62 11.75
N GLY A 134 -17.53 -15.07 12.93
CA GLY A 134 -16.61 -15.64 13.92
C GLY A 134 -15.19 -15.10 13.81
N SER A 135 -14.34 -15.46 14.78
CA SER A 135 -12.94 -15.01 14.82
C SER A 135 -12.17 -15.49 13.60
N LEU A 136 -11.48 -14.58 12.91
CA LEU A 136 -10.61 -14.95 11.79
C LEU A 136 -9.32 -15.67 12.23
N THR A 137 -8.89 -15.50 13.48
CA THR A 137 -7.65 -16.06 14.01
C THR A 137 -7.90 -16.88 15.26
N SER A 138 -7.20 -18.00 15.39
CA SER A 138 -7.16 -18.85 16.59
C SER A 138 -5.97 -18.53 17.48
N LYS A 139 -4.87 -18.04 16.91
CA LYS A 139 -3.64 -17.69 17.62
C LYS A 139 -2.93 -16.53 16.94
N ILE A 140 -2.33 -15.65 17.73
CA ILE A 140 -1.46 -14.57 17.26
C ILE A 140 -0.19 -14.58 18.10
N GLU A 141 0.96 -14.58 17.44
CA GLU A 141 2.28 -14.54 18.07
C GLU A 141 3.11 -13.45 17.41
N ASN A 142 4.04 -12.85 18.18
CA ASN A 142 5.00 -11.92 17.63
C ASN A 142 6.36 -11.99 18.34
N VAL A 143 7.41 -11.72 17.58
CA VAL A 143 8.79 -11.60 18.07
C VAL A 143 9.39 -10.31 17.52
N PHE A 144 10.15 -9.60 18.35
CA PHE A 144 10.89 -8.41 17.95
C PHE A 144 12.33 -8.78 17.61
N LEU A 145 12.83 -8.25 16.51
CA LEU A 145 14.15 -8.54 15.96
C LEU A 145 14.91 -7.22 15.78
N SER A 146 16.11 -7.15 16.34
CA SER A 146 17.07 -6.09 16.01
C SER A 146 17.96 -6.59 14.87
N PRO A 147 18.17 -5.79 13.80
CA PRO A 147 19.09 -6.18 12.75
C PRO A 147 20.52 -6.27 13.31
N ALA A 148 21.27 -7.30 12.91
CA ALA A 148 22.71 -7.33 13.11
C ALA A 148 23.38 -6.21 12.29
N ASP A 149 24.57 -5.78 12.71
CA ASP A 149 25.35 -4.72 12.06
C ASP A 149 25.78 -5.06 10.62
N TYR A 150 25.89 -6.35 10.29
CA TYR A 150 26.14 -6.86 8.94
C TYR A 150 24.87 -7.14 8.13
N SER A 151 23.67 -6.80 8.62
CA SER A 151 22.44 -6.97 7.86
C SER A 151 22.41 -6.06 6.63
N PRO A 152 22.04 -6.56 5.44
CA PRO A 152 21.86 -5.71 4.27
C PRO A 152 20.81 -4.63 4.52
N LYS A 153 20.97 -3.46 3.89
CA LYS A 153 19.95 -2.41 3.94
C LYS A 153 18.63 -2.92 3.37
N LEU A 154 17.52 -2.59 4.04
CA LEU A 154 16.19 -2.98 3.60
C LEU A 154 15.91 -2.48 2.17
N ASN A 155 15.59 -3.41 1.28
CA ASN A 155 15.19 -3.13 -0.09
C ASN A 155 13.71 -3.48 -0.31
N THR A 156 12.87 -2.46 -0.28
CA THR A 156 11.42 -2.56 -0.53
C THR A 156 11.03 -2.52 -2.00
N LYS A 157 12.00 -2.34 -2.92
CA LYS A 157 11.71 -2.37 -4.36
C LYS A 157 11.34 -3.79 -4.79
N PRO A 158 10.33 -3.96 -5.65
CA PRO A 158 10.03 -5.25 -6.28
C PRO A 158 11.28 -5.82 -6.95
N ALA A 159 11.50 -7.12 -6.79
CA ALA A 159 12.56 -7.82 -7.50
C ALA A 159 12.06 -8.31 -8.86
N ALA A 160 12.94 -8.31 -9.87
CA ALA A 160 12.61 -8.84 -11.20
C ALA A 160 12.33 -10.36 -11.15
N THR A 161 12.99 -11.06 -10.23
CA THR A 161 12.72 -12.47 -9.91
C THR A 161 12.09 -12.58 -8.52
N PRO A 162 11.18 -13.55 -8.29
CA PRO A 162 10.63 -13.80 -6.96
C PRO A 162 11.74 -14.06 -5.93
N ARG A 163 11.62 -13.41 -4.77
CA ARG A 163 12.49 -13.69 -3.63
C ARG A 163 11.95 -14.92 -2.89
N HIS A 164 12.83 -15.87 -2.61
CA HIS A 164 12.53 -17.01 -1.75
C HIS A 164 13.10 -16.75 -0.36
N PHE A 165 12.27 -16.97 0.65
CA PHE A 165 12.65 -16.90 2.05
C PHE A 165 12.36 -18.24 2.70
N GLU A 166 13.25 -18.67 3.60
CA GLU A 166 13.11 -19.90 4.33
C GLU A 166 13.28 -19.62 5.82
N LEU A 167 12.35 -20.12 6.63
CA LEU A 167 12.47 -20.16 8.08
C LEU A 167 12.67 -21.62 8.49
N ARG A 168 13.83 -21.93 9.08
CA ARG A 168 14.15 -23.26 9.61
C ARG A 168 14.08 -23.25 11.12
N THR A 169 13.48 -24.28 11.69
CA THR A 169 13.52 -24.57 13.13
C THR A 169 14.18 -25.93 13.30
N TYR A 170 15.29 -25.95 14.03
CA TYR A 170 15.97 -27.17 14.43
C TYR A 170 15.52 -27.48 15.87
N THR A 171 14.93 -28.64 16.08
CA THR A 171 14.47 -29.14 17.38
C THR A 171 15.39 -30.21 17.91
#